data_AF-A0A7V2HJH7-F1
#
_entry.id   AF-A0A7V2HJH7-F1
#
_cell.length_a   1.000
_cell.length_b   1.000
_cell.length_c   1.000
_cell.angle_alpha   90.00
_cell.angle_beta   90.00
_cell.angle_gamma   90.00
#
_symmetry.space_group_name_H-M   'P 1'
#
loop_
_entity.id
_entity.type
_entity.pdbx_description
1 polymer ?
#
loop_
_entity_poly.entity_id
_entity_poly.type
_entity_poly.pdbx_seq_one_letter_code
_entity_poly.pdbx_strand_id
1 'polypeptide(L)'
;MLLPLLTGLLLAEAAGAQDGLVHIPASARTVNDGLTGVPVTVTIPAFRIGATEVTQADFEAVTGFNPSHHRGADLPVENVTWWDAIRYANMRSAREGLAPAYDLATGSLNPTSNGYRLPTDAEWQAAAGEPVKGAQANLGSANTKDTAELLRELQRNGTRPVRSYPPNLHGLYDMTGNVWEWCHDFFDPANAVHRMSGPRGPAAGVNRIIRGGSFLSTVSSWGRGYRSSMPPDHKSRFTGFRIARGAAEPARLNNAAWYAPYNQPPAAFASGTGSLTSLVPDRRSALREKWTRILGSPNVTAPRPNARLLASHRETTYTGRLMLLQVEPDYWEKIHVMTPHGPHAQPLPVVIVPYYDVDTPAGTNLGGRNFMPPGVRSFALLAVQYGFMAVGIRWFGESYGEGYTEAVANLKLRHPGATGLGKWVWDARRLLDWIETMPEADATRIGMIGHSLGGKMTLYAAAMDPRITAAVSSEPGIGLAFSNYDDYWYLGERVRTLEPGTDHHELLALIAPRPFLLIGGDSSDNDRSWLYINAARPLYAAAGRPEQIGYVNHRKGHTPTPESVKLAMEWLHRFLTR
;
A
#
# COMPACT_ATOMS: atom_id res chain seq x y z
N MET A 1 28.15 -25.23 -46.95
CA MET A 1 28.77 -25.03 -45.63
C MET A 1 27.80 -24.19 -44.78
N LEU A 2 26.83 -24.84 -44.12
CA LEU A 2 25.78 -24.17 -43.32
C LEU A 2 25.36 -25.11 -42.18
N LEU A 3 26.29 -25.41 -41.28
CA LEU A 3 26.03 -26.08 -40.00
C LEU A 3 26.96 -25.44 -38.96
N PRO A 4 26.50 -24.38 -38.26
CA PRO A 4 26.59 -24.45 -36.80
C PRO A 4 25.44 -23.76 -36.02
N LEU A 5 24.38 -23.28 -36.68
CA LEU A 5 23.29 -22.53 -36.01
C LEU A 5 22.21 -23.41 -35.34
N LEU A 6 22.11 -24.70 -35.67
CA LEU A 6 21.13 -25.61 -35.06
C LEU A 6 21.59 -26.23 -33.73
N THR A 7 22.88 -26.29 -33.45
CA THR A 7 23.41 -26.89 -32.21
C THR A 7 23.26 -25.98 -30.98
N GLY A 8 23.14 -24.66 -31.17
CA GLY A 8 22.97 -23.69 -30.08
C GLY A 8 21.55 -23.65 -29.50
N LEU A 9 20.52 -23.89 -30.32
CA LEU A 9 19.12 -23.93 -29.85
C LEU A 9 18.81 -25.23 -29.06
N LEU A 10 19.37 -26.36 -29.50
CA LEU A 10 19.18 -27.66 -28.84
C LEU A 10 19.88 -27.76 -27.47
N LEU A 11 20.95 -27.00 -27.23
CA LEU A 11 21.62 -26.95 -25.93
C LEU A 11 20.89 -26.06 -24.90
N ALA A 12 20.10 -25.08 -25.36
CA ALA A 12 19.26 -24.27 -24.49
C ALA A 12 17.97 -24.99 -24.06
N GLU A 13 17.41 -25.87 -24.91
CA GLU A 13 16.30 -26.76 -24.55
C GLU A 13 16.71 -27.86 -23.55
N ALA A 14 17.97 -28.31 -23.58
CA ALA A 14 18.46 -29.35 -22.67
C ALA A 14 18.66 -28.86 -21.22
N ALA A 15 18.87 -27.56 -20.98
CA ALA A 15 19.02 -27.01 -19.62
C ALA A 15 17.68 -26.69 -18.93
N GLY A 16 16.59 -26.51 -19.70
CA GLY A 16 15.25 -26.25 -19.17
C GLY A 16 14.52 -27.49 -18.65
N ALA A 17 15.02 -28.70 -18.96
CA ALA A 17 14.36 -29.96 -18.72
C ALA A 17 14.55 -30.56 -17.30
N GLN A 18 15.42 -30.00 -16.45
CA GLN A 18 15.77 -30.66 -15.17
C GLN A 18 14.78 -30.44 -14.02
N ASP A 19 13.89 -29.44 -14.06
CA ASP A 19 12.96 -29.13 -12.94
C ASP A 19 11.46 -29.16 -13.30
N GLY A 20 11.11 -29.42 -14.57
CA GLY A 20 9.72 -29.48 -15.03
C GLY A 20 9.00 -28.12 -15.06
N LEU A 21 9.74 -27.00 -15.00
CA LEU A 21 9.18 -25.65 -15.02
C LEU A 21 9.31 -24.96 -16.39
N VAL A 22 8.22 -24.37 -16.84
CA VAL A 22 8.11 -23.52 -18.03
C VAL A 22 8.41 -22.07 -17.69
N HIS A 23 9.18 -21.38 -18.53
CA HIS A 23 9.48 -19.96 -18.38
C HIS A 23 8.36 -19.07 -18.94
N ILE A 24 7.83 -18.18 -18.11
CA ILE A 24 6.86 -17.15 -18.49
C ILE A 24 7.58 -15.79 -18.51
N PRO A 25 7.57 -15.07 -19.64
CA PRO A 25 8.23 -13.77 -19.74
C PRO A 25 7.56 -12.73 -18.86
N ALA A 26 8.33 -11.72 -18.45
CA ALA A 26 7.79 -10.57 -17.72
C ALA A 26 6.69 -9.91 -18.56
N SER A 27 5.61 -9.50 -17.89
CA SER A 27 4.49 -8.80 -18.52
C SER A 27 4.05 -7.63 -17.65
N ALA A 28 3.36 -6.68 -18.26
CA ALA A 28 2.79 -5.55 -17.57
C ALA A 28 1.40 -5.25 -18.13
N ARG A 29 0.46 -4.94 -17.24
CA ARG A 29 -0.87 -4.48 -17.62
C ARG A 29 -1.22 -3.20 -16.89
N THR A 30 -1.85 -2.27 -17.59
CA THR A 30 -2.35 -1.04 -17.00
C THR A 30 -3.78 -1.26 -16.52
N VAL A 31 -4.03 -1.01 -15.24
CA VAL A 31 -5.38 -1.01 -14.63
C VAL A 31 -5.66 0.36 -14.04
N ASN A 32 -6.89 0.87 -14.17
CA ASN A 32 -7.22 2.15 -13.55
C ASN A 32 -7.57 1.94 -12.07
N ASP A 33 -6.93 2.71 -11.19
CA ASP A 33 -7.31 2.75 -9.79
C ASP A 33 -8.74 3.27 -9.65
N GLY A 34 -9.60 2.53 -8.95
CA GLY A 34 -11.02 2.86 -8.90
C GLY A 34 -11.36 4.13 -8.11
N LEU A 35 -10.44 4.67 -7.30
CA LEU A 35 -10.68 5.86 -6.48
C LEU A 35 -10.09 7.12 -7.12
N THR A 36 -8.90 7.01 -7.68
CA THR A 36 -8.15 8.12 -8.27
C THR A 36 -8.26 8.17 -9.80
N GLY A 37 -8.65 7.08 -10.45
CA GLY A 37 -8.66 6.94 -11.90
C GLY A 37 -7.29 6.80 -12.55
N VAL A 38 -6.20 6.80 -11.75
CA VAL A 38 -4.82 6.72 -12.27
C VAL A 38 -4.60 5.38 -12.96
N PRO A 39 -4.03 5.35 -14.17
CA PRO A 39 -3.52 4.13 -14.77
C PRO A 39 -2.31 3.63 -13.96
N VAL A 40 -2.46 2.43 -13.39
CA VAL A 40 -1.45 1.75 -12.58
C VAL A 40 -0.93 0.58 -13.37
N THR A 41 0.35 0.61 -13.68
CA THR A 41 1.02 -0.53 -14.30
C THR A 41 1.26 -1.61 -13.25
N VAL A 42 0.53 -2.71 -13.35
CA VAL A 42 0.81 -3.95 -12.61
C VAL A 42 1.84 -4.73 -13.42
N THR A 43 3.07 -4.81 -12.90
CA THR A 43 4.16 -5.57 -13.51
C THR A 43 4.26 -6.95 -12.86
N ILE A 44 4.22 -7.98 -13.70
CA ILE A 44 4.50 -9.37 -13.32
C ILE A 44 5.92 -9.66 -13.83
N PRO A 45 6.89 -9.93 -12.93
CA PRO A 45 8.26 -10.31 -13.34
C PRO A 45 8.27 -11.56 -14.21
N ALA A 46 9.39 -11.84 -14.87
CA ALA A 46 9.58 -13.15 -15.44
C ALA A 46 9.65 -14.19 -14.31
N PHE A 47 8.97 -15.31 -14.48
CA PHE A 47 8.94 -16.41 -13.51
C PHE A 47 8.91 -17.75 -14.23
N ARG A 48 9.17 -18.82 -13.49
CA ARG A 48 9.02 -20.20 -13.97
C ARG A 48 7.87 -20.86 -13.23
N ILE A 49 7.05 -21.65 -13.90
CA ILE A 49 5.89 -22.34 -13.33
C ILE A 49 5.79 -23.78 -13.83
N GLY A 50 5.32 -24.68 -12.98
CA GLY A 50 5.16 -26.09 -13.31
C GLY A 50 4.32 -26.29 -14.56
N ALA A 51 4.82 -27.11 -15.49
CA ALA A 51 4.10 -27.46 -16.71
C ALA A 51 2.72 -28.08 -16.42
N THR A 52 2.59 -28.74 -15.27
CA THR A 52 1.39 -29.38 -14.74
C THR A 52 1.22 -29.02 -13.27
N GLU A 53 0.10 -29.44 -12.68
CA GLU A 53 -0.03 -29.64 -11.24
C GLU A 53 1.03 -30.62 -10.72
N VAL A 54 1.31 -30.53 -9.42
CA VAL A 54 2.16 -31.50 -8.72
C VAL A 54 1.45 -32.86 -8.75
N THR A 55 2.16 -33.89 -9.22
CA THR A 55 1.60 -35.25 -9.26
C THR A 55 1.56 -35.89 -7.87
N GLN A 56 0.73 -36.91 -7.70
CA GLN A 56 0.70 -37.70 -6.46
C GLN A 56 2.06 -38.35 -6.17
N ALA A 57 2.73 -38.88 -7.21
CA ALA A 57 4.06 -39.46 -7.07
C ALA A 57 5.10 -38.44 -6.58
N ASP A 58 5.12 -37.23 -7.17
CA ASP A 58 6.04 -36.17 -6.74
C ASP A 58 5.76 -35.72 -5.31
N PHE A 59 4.47 -35.55 -4.97
CA PHE A 59 4.06 -35.14 -3.62
C PHE A 59 4.48 -36.17 -2.57
N GLU A 60 4.19 -37.44 -2.82
CA GLU A 60 4.52 -38.54 -1.90
C GLU A 60 6.04 -38.72 -1.79
N ALA A 61 6.77 -38.62 -2.90
CA ALA A 61 8.23 -38.66 -2.88
C ALA A 61 8.80 -37.58 -1.96
N VAL A 62 8.26 -36.36 -1.98
CA VAL A 62 8.75 -35.21 -1.18
C VAL A 62 8.28 -35.24 0.28
N THR A 63 7.02 -35.61 0.53
CA THR A 63 6.38 -35.46 1.84
C THR A 63 6.26 -36.75 2.64
N GLY A 64 6.37 -37.91 1.97
CA GLY A 64 6.26 -39.24 2.57
C GLY A 64 4.83 -39.77 2.72
N PHE A 65 3.81 -39.09 2.16
CA PHE A 65 2.43 -39.59 2.18
C PHE A 65 1.62 -39.08 0.97
N ASN A 66 0.49 -39.73 0.67
CA ASN A 66 -0.43 -39.34 -0.40
C ASN A 66 -1.84 -38.99 0.14
N PRO A 67 -2.22 -37.70 0.17
CA PRO A 67 -3.49 -37.25 0.74
C PRO A 67 -4.70 -37.40 -0.19
N SER A 68 -4.50 -37.70 -1.47
CA SER A 68 -5.55 -37.59 -2.49
C SER A 68 -6.70 -38.56 -2.26
N HIS A 69 -7.83 -38.33 -2.89
CA HIS A 69 -8.96 -39.24 -2.90
C HIS A 69 -8.90 -40.19 -4.09
N HIS A 70 -8.71 -39.65 -5.29
CA HIS A 70 -8.47 -40.43 -6.51
C HIS A 70 -7.04 -40.95 -6.48
N ARG A 71 -6.79 -42.19 -6.91
CA ARG A 71 -5.49 -42.85 -6.80
C ARG A 71 -4.86 -43.09 -8.16
N GLY A 72 -3.64 -42.62 -8.32
CA GLY A 72 -2.80 -42.88 -9.49
C GLY A 72 -1.54 -42.01 -9.44
N ALA A 73 -0.39 -42.59 -9.75
CA ALA A 73 0.91 -41.91 -9.64
C ALA A 73 0.96 -40.61 -10.45
N ASP A 74 0.40 -40.64 -11.67
CA ASP A 74 0.40 -39.52 -12.61
C ASP A 74 -0.82 -38.58 -12.45
N LEU A 75 -1.71 -38.85 -11.49
CA LEU A 75 -2.82 -37.94 -11.18
C LEU A 75 -2.29 -36.72 -10.44
N PRO A 76 -2.94 -35.55 -10.54
CA PRO A 76 -2.61 -34.40 -9.69
C PRO A 76 -2.84 -34.77 -8.22
N VAL A 77 -1.99 -34.23 -7.34
CA VAL A 77 -2.26 -34.28 -5.91
C VAL A 77 -3.46 -33.38 -5.61
N GLU A 78 -4.47 -33.95 -4.98
CA GLU A 78 -5.64 -33.24 -4.43
C GLU A 78 -5.88 -33.58 -2.96
N ASN A 79 -6.89 -32.96 -2.35
CA ASN A 79 -7.23 -33.10 -0.93
C ASN A 79 -6.10 -32.61 -0.01
N VAL A 80 -5.44 -31.54 -0.44
CA VAL A 80 -4.37 -30.83 0.26
C VAL A 80 -4.84 -29.47 0.74
N THR A 81 -4.40 -29.08 1.94
CA THR A 81 -4.55 -27.71 2.42
C THR A 81 -3.56 -26.78 1.72
N TRP A 82 -3.77 -25.47 1.84
CA TRP A 82 -2.77 -24.49 1.40
C TRP A 82 -1.45 -24.65 2.16
N TRP A 83 -1.53 -25.01 3.45
CA TRP A 83 -0.37 -25.29 4.30
C TRP A 83 0.43 -26.51 3.85
N ASP A 84 -0.26 -27.57 3.41
CA ASP A 84 0.40 -28.75 2.82
C ASP A 84 1.17 -28.37 1.55
N ALA A 85 0.59 -27.51 0.71
CA ALA A 85 1.18 -27.05 -0.53
C ALA A 85 2.44 -26.19 -0.31
N ILE A 86 2.42 -25.22 0.61
CA ILE A 86 3.62 -24.41 0.92
C ILE A 86 4.69 -25.22 1.66
N ARG A 87 4.29 -26.22 2.46
CA ARG A 87 5.21 -27.14 3.11
C ARG A 87 5.92 -28.00 2.07
N TYR A 88 5.18 -28.56 1.10
CA TYR A 88 5.77 -29.27 -0.04
C TYR A 88 6.78 -28.38 -0.76
N ALA A 89 6.44 -27.11 -1.03
CA ALA A 89 7.33 -26.18 -1.73
C ALA A 89 8.66 -25.97 -0.96
N ASN A 90 8.61 -25.75 0.35
CA ASN A 90 9.81 -25.63 1.19
C ASN A 90 10.60 -26.95 1.28
N MET A 91 9.92 -28.10 1.41
CA MET A 91 10.58 -29.42 1.47
C MET A 91 11.27 -29.78 0.16
N ARG A 92 10.62 -29.52 -0.98
CA ARG A 92 11.23 -29.69 -2.29
C ARG A 92 12.43 -28.76 -2.47
N SER A 93 12.29 -27.50 -2.05
CA SER A 93 13.41 -26.53 -2.07
C SER A 93 14.62 -27.07 -1.30
N ALA A 94 14.42 -27.58 -0.08
CA ALA A 94 15.49 -28.12 0.74
C ALA A 94 16.17 -29.34 0.10
N ARG A 95 15.40 -30.27 -0.50
CA ARG A 95 15.93 -31.45 -1.19
C ARG A 95 16.80 -31.10 -2.40
N GLU A 96 16.51 -29.98 -3.03
CA GLU A 96 17.25 -29.46 -4.19
C GLU A 96 18.30 -28.40 -3.81
N GLY A 97 18.58 -28.20 -2.52
CA GLY A 97 19.60 -27.25 -2.03
C GLY A 97 19.23 -25.77 -2.19
N LEU A 98 17.94 -25.46 -2.30
CA LEU A 98 17.41 -24.10 -2.42
C LEU A 98 16.94 -23.56 -1.06
N ALA A 99 16.91 -22.23 -0.92
CA ALA A 99 16.38 -21.58 0.28
C ALA A 99 14.85 -21.75 0.34
N PRO A 100 14.25 -21.93 1.54
CA PRO A 100 12.80 -21.94 1.67
C PRO A 100 12.20 -20.60 1.21
N ALA A 101 11.03 -20.65 0.59
CA ALA A 101 10.31 -19.44 0.19
C ALA A 101 9.34 -18.97 1.27
N TYR A 102 8.85 -19.87 2.14
CA TYR A 102 7.85 -19.54 3.15
C TYR A 102 8.37 -19.65 4.58
N ASP A 103 7.89 -18.75 5.44
CA ASP A 103 7.79 -19.02 6.88
C ASP A 103 6.51 -19.83 7.14
N LEU A 104 6.67 -21.07 7.61
CA LEU A 104 5.55 -22.00 7.83
C LEU A 104 4.71 -21.66 9.07
N ALA A 105 5.20 -20.83 9.99
CA ALA A 105 4.41 -20.39 11.15
C ALA A 105 3.40 -19.31 10.76
N THR A 106 3.76 -18.44 9.81
CA THR A 106 2.96 -17.29 9.43
C THR A 106 2.33 -17.41 8.04
N GLY A 107 2.83 -18.32 7.20
CA GLY A 107 2.46 -18.41 5.79
C GLY A 107 3.01 -17.25 4.96
N SER A 108 3.99 -16.50 5.49
CA SER A 108 4.57 -15.33 4.82
C SER A 108 5.57 -15.76 3.75
N LEU A 109 5.47 -15.18 2.56
CA LEU A 109 6.39 -15.42 1.44
C LEU A 109 7.60 -14.48 1.52
N ASN A 110 8.81 -15.02 1.42
CA ASN A 110 10.02 -14.28 1.07
C ASN A 110 10.10 -14.11 -0.46
N PRO A 111 9.79 -12.92 -1.02
CA PRO A 111 9.67 -12.73 -2.46
C PRO A 111 11.01 -12.76 -3.21
N THR A 112 12.14 -12.73 -2.48
CA THR A 112 13.50 -12.79 -3.05
C THR A 112 14.14 -14.18 -2.94
N SER A 113 13.43 -15.15 -2.32
CA SER A 113 13.94 -16.52 -2.23
C SER A 113 14.10 -17.16 -3.60
N ASN A 114 15.12 -17.99 -3.74
CA ASN A 114 15.36 -18.78 -4.95
C ASN A 114 14.64 -20.14 -4.94
N GLY A 115 13.92 -20.46 -3.87
CA GLY A 115 13.16 -21.71 -3.71
C GLY A 115 11.81 -21.73 -4.42
N TYR A 116 11.14 -22.87 -4.28
CA TYR A 116 9.79 -23.10 -4.80
C TYR A 116 8.74 -22.40 -3.96
N ARG A 117 7.70 -21.91 -4.65
CA ARG A 117 6.53 -21.28 -4.06
C ARG A 117 5.27 -21.63 -4.84
N LEU A 118 4.10 -21.21 -4.34
CA LEU A 118 2.90 -21.18 -5.15
C LEU A 118 2.93 -19.96 -6.10
N PRO A 119 2.29 -20.03 -7.27
CA PRO A 119 2.11 -18.87 -8.14
C PRO A 119 1.23 -17.82 -7.45
N THR A 120 1.42 -16.55 -7.80
CA THR A 120 0.45 -15.51 -7.43
C THR A 120 -0.79 -15.58 -8.32
N ASP A 121 -1.87 -14.93 -7.91
CA ASP A 121 -3.10 -14.76 -8.67
C ASP A 121 -2.83 -14.18 -10.07
N ALA A 122 -1.96 -13.15 -10.10
CA ALA A 122 -1.55 -12.48 -11.33
C ALA A 122 -0.64 -13.37 -12.20
N GLU A 123 0.32 -14.06 -11.60
CA GLU A 123 1.21 -14.98 -12.32
C GLU A 123 0.45 -16.15 -12.92
N TRP A 124 -0.47 -16.76 -12.17
CA TRP A 124 -1.30 -17.84 -12.68
C TRP A 124 -2.12 -17.38 -13.88
N GLN A 125 -2.72 -16.19 -13.81
CA GLN A 125 -3.49 -15.62 -14.92
C GLN A 125 -2.59 -15.35 -16.15
N ALA A 126 -1.39 -14.81 -15.95
CA ALA A 126 -0.43 -14.57 -17.03
C ALA A 126 0.02 -15.88 -17.69
N ALA A 127 0.25 -16.92 -16.88
CA ALA A 127 0.62 -18.25 -17.33
C ALA A 127 -0.52 -18.94 -18.12
N ALA A 128 -1.77 -18.79 -17.68
CA ALA A 128 -2.93 -19.39 -18.33
C ALA A 128 -3.17 -18.80 -19.74
N GLY A 129 -2.89 -17.50 -19.90
CA GLY A 129 -3.17 -16.74 -21.11
C GLY A 129 -4.62 -16.27 -21.21
N GLU A 130 -4.92 -15.50 -22.25
CA GLU A 130 -6.30 -15.05 -22.53
C GLU A 130 -7.13 -16.22 -23.10
N PRO A 131 -8.38 -16.40 -22.64
CA PRO A 131 -9.26 -17.42 -23.19
C PRO A 131 -9.59 -17.10 -24.66
N VAL A 132 -9.09 -17.91 -25.58
CA VAL A 132 -9.42 -17.79 -27.01
C VAL A 132 -10.84 -18.31 -27.23
N LYS A 133 -11.71 -17.48 -27.79
CA LYS A 133 -13.11 -17.83 -28.10
C LYS A 133 -13.15 -19.05 -29.03
N GLY A 134 -13.62 -20.19 -28.52
CA GLY A 134 -13.73 -21.46 -29.25
C GLY A 134 -12.54 -22.42 -29.13
N ALA A 135 -11.45 -22.05 -28.45
CA ALA A 135 -10.36 -22.97 -28.17
C ALA A 135 -10.60 -23.71 -26.84
N GLN A 136 -10.72 -25.03 -26.91
CA GLN A 136 -10.83 -25.94 -25.77
C GLN A 136 -9.45 -26.34 -25.21
N ALA A 137 -8.45 -25.47 -25.31
CA ALA A 137 -7.12 -25.79 -24.79
C ALA A 137 -7.21 -26.14 -23.29
N ASN A 138 -6.53 -27.23 -22.90
CA ASN A 138 -6.55 -27.86 -21.57
C ASN A 138 -7.81 -28.64 -21.14
N LEU A 139 -8.87 -28.71 -21.95
CA LEU A 139 -10.05 -29.53 -21.66
C LEU A 139 -10.61 -30.18 -22.92
N GLY A 140 -10.31 -31.47 -23.09
CA GLY A 140 -10.67 -32.21 -24.29
C GLY A 140 -9.55 -32.22 -25.34
N SER A 141 -9.68 -33.11 -26.33
CA SER A 141 -8.77 -33.15 -27.49
C SER A 141 -9.26 -32.22 -28.59
N ALA A 142 -8.46 -32.02 -29.66
CA ALA A 142 -8.87 -31.33 -30.88
C ALA A 142 -10.15 -31.89 -31.54
N ASN A 143 -10.63 -33.07 -31.08
CA ASN A 143 -11.82 -33.75 -31.57
C ASN A 143 -13.05 -33.60 -30.66
N THR A 144 -13.00 -32.77 -29.62
CA THR A 144 -14.13 -32.60 -28.68
C THR A 144 -15.26 -31.81 -29.31
N LYS A 145 -16.26 -32.52 -29.84
CA LYS A 145 -17.42 -31.94 -30.56
C LYS A 145 -18.62 -31.64 -29.65
N ASP A 146 -18.68 -32.25 -28.47
CA ASP A 146 -19.75 -32.06 -27.48
C ASP A 146 -19.15 -31.78 -26.09
N THR A 147 -19.36 -30.57 -25.59
CA THR A 147 -18.90 -30.12 -24.27
C THR A 147 -19.73 -30.72 -23.12
N ALA A 148 -20.97 -31.10 -23.38
CA ALA A 148 -21.83 -31.75 -22.39
C ALA A 148 -21.42 -33.21 -22.18
N GLU A 149 -21.00 -33.90 -23.25
CA GLU A 149 -20.42 -35.25 -23.16
C GLU A 149 -19.08 -35.24 -22.42
N LEU A 150 -18.18 -34.30 -22.77
CA LEU A 150 -16.92 -34.11 -22.04
C LEU A 150 -17.17 -33.87 -20.55
N LEU A 151 -18.13 -33.00 -20.20
CA LEU A 151 -18.47 -32.72 -18.80
C LEU A 151 -19.00 -33.96 -18.08
N ARG A 152 -19.91 -34.74 -18.70
CA ARG A 152 -20.40 -36.00 -18.14
C ARG A 152 -19.25 -37.00 -17.91
N GLU A 153 -18.31 -37.08 -18.84
CA GLU A 153 -17.15 -37.96 -18.73
C GLU A 153 -16.21 -37.55 -17.60
N LEU A 154 -15.91 -36.25 -17.47
CA LEU A 154 -15.09 -35.69 -16.39
C LEU A 154 -15.75 -35.90 -15.02
N GLN A 155 -17.06 -35.67 -14.91
CA GLN A 155 -17.81 -35.90 -13.68
C GLN A 155 -17.89 -37.38 -13.29
N ARG A 156 -17.95 -38.29 -14.27
CA ARG A 156 -18.00 -39.74 -14.01
C ARG A 156 -16.67 -40.31 -13.54
N ASN A 157 -15.55 -39.85 -14.12
CA ASN A 157 -14.25 -40.49 -13.97
C ASN A 157 -13.30 -39.75 -13.01
N GLY A 158 -13.63 -38.52 -12.58
CA GLY A 158 -12.82 -37.77 -11.62
C GLY A 158 -11.58 -37.11 -12.24
N THR A 159 -10.52 -36.98 -11.44
CA THR A 159 -9.22 -36.44 -11.89
C THR A 159 -8.59 -37.30 -12.98
N ARG A 160 -7.84 -36.67 -13.88
CA ARG A 160 -7.11 -37.35 -14.97
C ARG A 160 -5.60 -37.28 -14.76
N PRO A 161 -4.84 -38.21 -15.36
CA PRO A 161 -3.39 -38.07 -15.42
C PRO A 161 -3.03 -36.70 -15.99
N VAL A 162 -2.07 -36.03 -15.37
CA VAL A 162 -1.62 -34.71 -15.86
C VAL A 162 -1.21 -34.80 -17.33
N ARG A 163 -1.43 -33.74 -18.11
CA ARG A 163 -1.17 -33.72 -19.57
C ARG A 163 -2.05 -34.65 -20.40
N SER A 164 -3.22 -35.05 -19.90
CA SER A 164 -4.20 -35.81 -20.69
C SER A 164 -4.74 -35.03 -21.89
N TYR A 165 -4.62 -33.70 -21.89
CA TYR A 165 -5.12 -32.80 -22.93
C TYR A 165 -3.99 -31.91 -23.48
N PRO A 166 -4.15 -31.31 -24.68
CA PRO A 166 -3.14 -30.45 -25.27
C PRO A 166 -2.84 -29.21 -24.40
N PRO A 167 -1.57 -28.74 -24.38
CA PRO A 167 -1.18 -27.57 -23.59
C PRO A 167 -1.67 -26.25 -24.20
N ASN A 168 -1.59 -25.17 -23.43
CA ASN A 168 -1.75 -23.81 -23.93
C ASN A 168 -0.51 -23.33 -24.74
N LEU A 169 -0.56 -22.08 -25.23
CA LEU A 169 0.52 -21.48 -26.03
C LEU A 169 1.87 -21.36 -25.31
N HIS A 170 1.89 -21.48 -23.99
CA HIS A 170 3.10 -21.47 -23.18
C HIS A 170 3.64 -22.89 -22.91
N GLY A 171 2.97 -23.95 -23.37
CA GLY A 171 3.34 -25.33 -23.05
C GLY A 171 2.88 -25.78 -21.66
N LEU A 172 1.91 -25.08 -21.05
CA LEU A 172 1.31 -25.46 -19.78
C LEU A 172 0.05 -26.28 -20.01
N TYR A 173 -0.10 -27.33 -19.21
CA TYR A 173 -1.22 -28.26 -19.25
C TYR A 173 -2.19 -27.98 -18.12
N ASP A 174 -3.43 -28.43 -18.30
CA ASP A 174 -4.47 -28.50 -17.26
C ASP A 174 -4.88 -27.12 -16.67
N MET A 175 -4.45 -26.00 -17.25
CA MET A 175 -4.73 -24.65 -16.75
C MET A 175 -6.22 -24.28 -16.66
N THR A 176 -7.13 -25.01 -17.31
CA THR A 176 -8.58 -24.73 -17.26
C THR A 176 -9.39 -25.77 -16.48
N GLY A 177 -8.75 -26.82 -15.94
CA GLY A 177 -9.47 -27.94 -15.34
C GLY A 177 -8.59 -28.97 -14.63
N ASN A 178 -9.07 -30.21 -14.57
CA ASN A 178 -8.56 -31.30 -13.72
C ASN A 178 -8.76 -31.01 -12.23
N VAL A 179 -7.98 -30.12 -11.60
CA VAL A 179 -8.18 -29.66 -10.22
C VAL A 179 -8.03 -28.15 -10.10
N TRP A 180 -8.76 -27.56 -9.15
CA TRP A 180 -8.50 -26.20 -8.70
C TRP A 180 -7.09 -26.08 -8.16
N GLU A 181 -6.45 -24.93 -8.36
CA GLU A 181 -5.08 -24.74 -7.92
C GLU A 181 -4.94 -23.63 -6.90
N TRP A 182 -4.32 -23.95 -5.77
CA TRP A 182 -3.94 -22.95 -4.78
C TRP A 182 -2.96 -21.91 -5.34
N CYS A 183 -3.29 -20.65 -5.15
CA CYS A 183 -2.38 -19.52 -5.33
C CYS A 183 -1.84 -19.04 -3.98
N HIS A 184 -0.74 -18.27 -4.00
CA HIS A 184 -0.22 -17.63 -2.81
C HIS A 184 -1.23 -16.62 -2.23
N ASP A 185 -1.88 -15.86 -3.10
CA ASP A 185 -2.70 -14.70 -2.76
C ASP A 185 -3.89 -15.01 -1.88
N PHE A 186 -4.25 -14.02 -1.07
CA PHE A 186 -5.51 -14.02 -0.37
C PHE A 186 -6.63 -13.47 -1.24
N PHE A 187 -7.82 -14.02 -1.04
CA PHE A 187 -9.01 -13.60 -1.76
C PHE A 187 -9.59 -12.33 -1.12
N ASP A 188 -9.76 -11.31 -1.95
CA ASP A 188 -10.57 -10.14 -1.63
C ASP A 188 -11.92 -10.23 -2.38
N PRO A 189 -13.06 -10.35 -1.66
CA PRO A 189 -14.40 -10.35 -2.24
C PRO A 189 -14.75 -9.07 -3.02
N ALA A 190 -14.04 -7.96 -2.77
CA ALA A 190 -14.30 -6.65 -3.35
C ALA A 190 -13.71 -6.44 -4.77
N ASN A 191 -13.11 -7.48 -5.38
CA ASN A 191 -12.36 -7.43 -6.65
C ASN A 191 -13.17 -7.07 -7.92
N ALA A 192 -14.17 -6.20 -7.81
CA ALA A 192 -14.73 -5.46 -8.93
C ALA A 192 -14.30 -3.98 -8.96
N VAL A 193 -13.91 -3.35 -7.84
CA VAL A 193 -13.56 -1.93 -7.85
C VAL A 193 -12.62 -1.60 -6.69
N HIS A 194 -11.56 -0.84 -6.98
CA HIS A 194 -10.56 -0.26 -6.08
C HIS A 194 -9.46 -1.23 -5.60
N ARG A 195 -8.25 -1.10 -6.18
CA ARG A 195 -7.00 -0.91 -5.40
C ARG A 195 -5.75 -0.86 -6.29
N MET A 196 -4.93 0.16 -6.05
CA MET A 196 -3.47 0.04 -6.10
C MET A 196 -2.98 -0.91 -5.01
N SER A 197 -2.89 -2.20 -5.31
CA SER A 197 -2.02 -3.11 -4.58
C SER A 197 -1.45 -4.16 -5.53
N GLY A 198 -0.43 -3.77 -6.30
CA GLY A 198 0.52 -4.67 -6.96
C GLY A 198 -0.03 -5.92 -7.69
N PRO A 199 0.85 -6.90 -8.01
CA PRO A 199 0.45 -8.20 -8.53
C PRO A 199 -0.01 -9.17 -7.44
N ARG A 200 0.21 -8.83 -6.16
CA ARG A 200 -0.27 -9.60 -5.01
C ARG A 200 -1.54 -8.94 -4.49
N GLY A 201 -2.60 -9.72 -4.33
CA GLY A 201 -3.80 -9.32 -3.58
C GLY A 201 -3.47 -8.84 -2.15
N PRO A 202 -4.46 -8.71 -1.26
CA PRO A 202 -4.22 -8.16 0.07
C PRO A 202 -3.12 -8.94 0.81
N ALA A 203 -2.27 -8.19 1.53
CA ALA A 203 -1.09 -8.73 2.21
C ALA A 203 -1.44 -9.87 3.18
N ALA A 204 -2.66 -9.87 3.75
CA ALA A 204 -3.30 -11.11 4.12
C ALA A 204 -4.84 -11.15 3.95
N GLY A 205 -5.48 -12.32 4.16
CA GLY A 205 -6.94 -12.57 4.10
C GLY A 205 -7.41 -13.78 4.95
N VAL A 206 -8.71 -14.08 4.91
CA VAL A 206 -9.28 -15.30 5.54
C VAL A 206 -9.17 -16.49 4.59
N ASN A 207 -9.47 -16.28 3.32
CA ASN A 207 -9.42 -17.31 2.29
C ASN A 207 -8.24 -17.08 1.34
N ARG A 208 -7.65 -18.15 0.85
CA ARG A 208 -6.68 -18.12 -0.25
C ARG A 208 -7.38 -18.27 -1.58
N ILE A 209 -6.78 -17.72 -2.62
CA ILE A 209 -7.31 -17.82 -3.99
C ILE A 209 -7.08 -19.23 -4.52
N ILE A 210 -8.09 -19.75 -5.21
CA ILE A 210 -7.96 -20.90 -6.09
C ILE A 210 -8.34 -20.51 -7.53
N ARG A 211 -7.57 -20.99 -8.50
CA ARG A 211 -7.73 -20.67 -9.93
C ARG A 211 -7.92 -21.91 -10.79
N GLY A 212 -8.42 -21.70 -12.01
CA GLY A 212 -8.55 -22.72 -13.04
C GLY A 212 -9.92 -23.36 -13.04
N GLY A 213 -10.06 -24.50 -12.37
CA GLY A 213 -11.30 -25.26 -12.35
C GLY A 213 -11.01 -26.72 -12.05
N SER A 214 -12.02 -27.50 -11.74
CA SER A 214 -11.87 -28.93 -11.49
C SER A 214 -12.63 -29.74 -12.54
N PHE A 215 -12.48 -31.06 -12.50
CA PHE A 215 -13.30 -32.00 -13.27
C PHE A 215 -14.83 -31.87 -13.04
N LEU A 216 -15.27 -31.09 -12.02
CA LEU A 216 -16.68 -30.76 -11.80
C LEU A 216 -17.11 -29.37 -12.33
N SER A 217 -16.18 -28.53 -12.75
CA SER A 217 -16.47 -27.15 -13.15
C SER A 217 -17.26 -27.09 -14.45
N THR A 218 -18.22 -26.17 -14.56
CA THR A 218 -19.08 -26.05 -15.76
C THR A 218 -18.36 -25.33 -16.91
N VAL A 219 -18.61 -25.79 -18.13
CA VAL A 219 -18.00 -25.27 -19.37
C VAL A 219 -18.22 -23.76 -19.60
N SER A 220 -19.35 -23.23 -19.15
CA SER A 220 -19.69 -21.80 -19.23
C SER A 220 -18.83 -20.90 -18.35
N SER A 221 -18.11 -21.48 -17.37
CA SER A 221 -17.28 -20.77 -16.41
C SER A 221 -15.79 -20.74 -16.79
N TRP A 222 -15.37 -21.57 -17.75
CA TRP A 222 -13.95 -21.77 -18.11
C TRP A 222 -13.32 -20.59 -18.88
N GLY A 223 -14.12 -19.79 -19.59
CA GLY A 223 -13.63 -18.72 -20.47
C GLY A 223 -13.24 -17.40 -19.78
N ARG A 224 -13.01 -17.36 -18.46
CA ARG A 224 -12.72 -16.11 -17.71
C ARG A 224 -11.63 -16.23 -16.63
N GLY A 225 -10.72 -17.20 -16.75
CA GLY A 225 -9.69 -17.42 -15.72
C GLY A 225 -10.26 -17.80 -14.35
N TYR A 226 -11.40 -18.50 -14.36
CA TYR A 226 -12.25 -18.90 -13.24
C TYR A 226 -11.52 -18.92 -11.89
N ARG A 227 -11.99 -18.05 -10.99
CA ARG A 227 -11.34 -17.67 -9.74
C ARG A 227 -12.33 -17.85 -8.61
N SER A 228 -11.91 -18.53 -7.56
CA SER A 228 -12.68 -18.71 -6.34
C SER A 228 -11.77 -18.58 -5.11
N SER A 229 -12.28 -18.93 -3.94
CA SER A 229 -11.51 -18.91 -2.70
C SER A 229 -11.89 -20.03 -1.77
N MET A 230 -10.95 -20.42 -0.92
CA MET A 230 -11.17 -21.43 0.11
C MET A 230 -10.29 -21.12 1.35
N PRO A 231 -10.74 -21.41 2.58
CA PRO A 231 -9.91 -21.24 3.77
C PRO A 231 -8.61 -22.07 3.66
N PRO A 232 -7.46 -21.56 4.13
CA PRO A 232 -6.17 -22.24 3.95
C PRO A 232 -6.09 -23.61 4.61
N ASP A 233 -6.88 -23.86 5.66
CA ASP A 233 -6.93 -25.12 6.41
C ASP A 233 -7.90 -26.15 5.82
N HIS A 234 -8.67 -25.78 4.81
CA HIS A 234 -9.65 -26.67 4.19
C HIS A 234 -8.98 -27.62 3.18
N LYS A 235 -9.49 -28.84 3.14
CA LYS A 235 -9.16 -29.83 2.11
C LYS A 235 -10.35 -30.01 1.17
N SER A 236 -10.05 -30.23 -0.11
CA SER A 236 -11.05 -30.48 -1.14
C SER A 236 -10.52 -31.53 -2.10
N ARG A 237 -11.38 -32.51 -2.45
CA ARG A 237 -11.07 -33.56 -3.44
C ARG A 237 -10.91 -33.04 -4.87
N PHE A 238 -11.09 -31.73 -5.02
CA PHE A 238 -11.10 -31.00 -6.27
C PHE A 238 -10.01 -29.95 -6.32
N THR A 239 -9.16 -29.85 -5.29
CA THR A 239 -8.15 -28.79 -5.14
C THR A 239 -6.78 -29.39 -4.91
N GLY A 240 -5.86 -29.06 -5.83
CA GLY A 240 -4.44 -29.32 -5.79
C GLY A 240 -3.64 -28.03 -5.91
N PHE A 241 -2.46 -28.12 -6.49
CA PHE A 241 -1.60 -26.96 -6.75
C PHE A 241 -0.51 -27.28 -7.78
N ARG A 242 0.05 -26.22 -8.36
CA ARG A 242 1.33 -26.25 -9.08
C ARG A 242 2.34 -25.33 -8.41
N ILE A 243 3.61 -25.54 -8.70
CA ILE A 243 4.71 -24.77 -8.13
C ILE A 243 5.24 -23.72 -9.11
N ALA A 244 5.76 -22.63 -8.58
CA ALA A 244 6.45 -21.57 -9.30
C ALA A 244 7.80 -21.25 -8.65
N ARG A 245 8.68 -20.58 -9.40
CA ARG A 245 10.02 -20.15 -8.97
C ARG A 245 10.38 -18.82 -9.66
N GLY A 246 11.12 -17.96 -8.95
CA GLY A 246 11.51 -16.63 -9.42
C GLY A 246 10.86 -15.52 -8.60
N ALA A 247 11.34 -14.29 -8.78
CA ALA A 247 10.91 -13.13 -8.01
C ALA A 247 9.39 -12.90 -8.14
N ALA A 248 8.69 -12.83 -7.02
CA ALA A 248 7.25 -12.53 -6.98
C ALA A 248 6.95 -11.01 -7.03
N GLU A 249 7.99 -10.18 -7.19
CA GLU A 249 7.92 -8.72 -7.37
C GLU A 249 8.95 -8.27 -8.39
N PRO A 250 8.69 -7.18 -9.13
CA PRO A 250 9.75 -6.50 -9.84
C PRO A 250 10.86 -6.15 -8.84
N ALA A 251 12.12 -6.18 -9.30
CA ALA A 251 13.23 -5.70 -8.49
C ALA A 251 12.86 -4.31 -7.93
N ARG A 252 12.98 -4.12 -6.61
CA ARG A 252 12.78 -2.80 -6.00
C ARG A 252 13.62 -1.82 -6.82
N LEU A 253 13.00 -0.75 -7.31
CA LEU A 253 13.74 0.34 -7.93
C LEU A 253 14.92 0.66 -7.02
N ASN A 254 16.12 0.77 -7.60
CA ASN A 254 17.24 1.25 -6.80
C ASN A 254 16.86 2.62 -6.21
N ASN A 255 17.46 2.97 -5.06
CA ASN A 255 17.04 4.16 -4.32
C ASN A 255 17.04 5.42 -5.18
N ALA A 256 18.00 5.56 -6.10
CA ALA A 256 18.08 6.71 -7.00
C ALA A 256 16.89 6.78 -7.99
N ALA A 257 16.53 5.65 -8.61
CA ALA A 257 15.41 5.58 -9.54
C ALA A 257 14.06 5.79 -8.84
N TRP A 258 13.89 5.25 -7.63
CA TRP A 258 12.69 5.51 -6.81
C TRP A 258 12.60 6.97 -6.38
N TYR A 259 13.72 7.58 -6.00
CA TYR A 259 13.75 8.94 -5.48
C TYR A 259 13.64 10.01 -6.59
N ALA A 260 13.98 9.66 -7.83
CA ALA A 260 14.02 10.58 -8.96
C ALA A 260 12.77 11.48 -9.11
N PRO A 261 11.50 10.99 -9.00
CA PRO A 261 10.32 11.83 -9.13
C PRO A 261 10.19 12.91 -8.06
N TYR A 262 10.77 12.68 -6.87
CA TYR A 262 10.73 13.59 -5.72
C TYR A 262 11.88 14.60 -5.72
N ASN A 263 12.76 14.53 -6.72
CA ASN A 263 13.99 15.32 -6.83
C ASN A 263 14.21 15.82 -8.26
N GLN A 264 13.27 16.61 -8.77
CA GLN A 264 13.36 17.26 -10.08
C GLN A 264 13.26 18.79 -9.95
N PRO A 265 14.24 19.47 -9.34
CA PRO A 265 14.26 20.92 -9.31
C PRO A 265 14.46 21.49 -10.72
N PRO A 266 13.74 22.56 -11.11
CA PRO A 266 14.10 23.33 -12.29
C PRO A 266 15.53 23.84 -12.18
N ALA A 267 16.22 24.05 -13.31
CA ALA A 267 17.63 24.45 -13.33
C ALA A 267 17.93 25.68 -12.44
N ALA A 268 17.03 26.68 -12.43
CA ALA A 268 17.16 27.89 -11.61
C ALA A 268 17.09 27.64 -10.10
N PHE A 269 16.54 26.50 -9.67
CA PHE A 269 16.37 26.11 -8.27
C PHE A 269 17.08 24.80 -7.92
N ALA A 270 17.96 24.32 -8.80
CA ALA A 270 18.75 23.10 -8.59
C ALA A 270 19.65 23.18 -7.35
N SER A 271 20.05 24.40 -6.98
CA SER A 271 20.78 24.73 -5.76
C SER A 271 20.36 26.08 -5.20
N GLY A 272 20.95 26.48 -4.07
CA GLY A 272 20.71 27.79 -3.43
C GLY A 272 19.51 27.82 -2.50
N THR A 273 19.54 28.77 -1.57
CA THR A 273 18.54 28.95 -0.50
C THR A 273 17.88 30.32 -0.54
N GLY A 274 18.17 31.14 -1.57
CA GLY A 274 17.68 32.51 -1.66
C GLY A 274 18.15 33.34 -0.47
N SER A 275 17.23 34.00 0.21
CA SER A 275 17.49 34.78 1.44
C SER A 275 17.32 33.97 2.73
N LEU A 276 17.09 32.66 2.65
CA LEU A 276 16.91 31.81 3.84
C LEU A 276 18.24 31.67 4.58
N THR A 277 18.17 31.76 5.92
CA THR A 277 19.32 31.61 6.80
C THR A 277 19.89 30.19 6.77
N SER A 278 21.19 30.05 6.99
CA SER A 278 21.84 28.73 7.04
C SER A 278 21.37 27.92 8.25
N LEU A 279 21.09 26.64 8.03
CA LEU A 279 20.76 25.69 9.09
C LEU A 279 22.03 24.98 9.57
N VAL A 280 22.26 24.97 10.89
CA VAL A 280 23.35 24.22 11.54
C VAL A 280 22.78 23.22 12.54
N PRO A 281 23.26 21.96 12.58
CA PRO A 281 22.71 20.91 13.44
C PRO A 281 22.58 21.27 14.93
N ASP A 282 23.57 21.97 15.49
CA ASP A 282 23.64 22.30 16.92
C ASP A 282 22.56 23.30 17.39
N ARG A 283 21.80 23.90 16.47
CA ARG A 283 20.74 24.87 16.81
C ARG A 283 19.35 24.25 16.95
N ARG A 284 19.19 22.93 16.82
CA ARG A 284 17.86 22.29 16.82
C ARG A 284 17.04 22.57 18.09
N SER A 285 17.66 22.54 19.27
CA SER A 285 16.96 22.84 20.54
C SER A 285 16.51 24.30 20.59
N ALA A 286 17.39 25.24 20.20
CA ALA A 286 17.05 26.66 20.13
C ALA A 286 15.94 26.95 19.12
N LEU A 287 15.94 26.29 17.96
CA LEU A 287 14.85 26.37 16.98
C LEU A 287 13.53 25.86 17.58
N ARG A 288 13.55 24.75 18.31
CA ARG A 288 12.36 24.20 18.96
C ARG A 288 11.80 25.15 20.01
N GLU A 289 12.64 25.75 20.84
CA GLU A 289 12.25 26.74 21.83
C GLU A 289 11.68 28.00 21.17
N LYS A 290 12.34 28.51 20.12
CA LYS A 290 11.85 29.64 19.32
C LYS A 290 10.45 29.38 18.78
N TRP A 291 10.24 28.27 18.07
CA TRP A 291 8.94 27.94 17.49
C TRP A 291 7.88 27.63 18.55
N THR A 292 8.27 27.07 19.70
CA THR A 292 7.35 26.91 20.85
C THR A 292 6.86 28.27 21.35
N ARG A 293 7.72 29.28 21.46
CA ARG A 293 7.33 30.65 21.84
C ARG A 293 6.43 31.32 20.78
N ILE A 294 6.77 31.18 19.50
CA ILE A 294 5.99 31.76 18.38
C ILE A 294 4.55 31.21 18.39
N LEU A 295 4.42 29.88 18.48
CA LEU A 295 3.15 29.18 18.47
C LEU A 295 2.33 29.42 19.74
N GLY A 296 3.00 29.44 20.88
CA GLY A 296 2.34 29.29 22.17
C GLY A 296 1.59 27.95 22.26
N SER A 297 0.75 27.84 23.28
CA SER A 297 -0.02 26.62 23.57
C SER A 297 -1.23 26.97 24.41
N PRO A 298 -2.31 26.18 24.38
CA PRO A 298 -3.37 26.22 25.38
C PRO A 298 -2.80 26.22 26.80
N ASN A 299 -3.33 27.09 27.67
CA ASN A 299 -2.89 27.24 29.05
C ASN A 299 -3.78 26.40 30.00
N VAL A 300 -3.82 25.10 29.74
CA VAL A 300 -4.59 24.13 30.52
C VAL A 300 -3.74 22.89 30.78
N THR A 301 -4.07 22.15 31.83
CA THR A 301 -3.43 20.85 32.07
C THR A 301 -3.92 19.86 31.02
N ALA A 302 -3.00 19.13 30.39
CA ALA A 302 -3.35 18.11 29.40
C ALA A 302 -4.19 17.01 30.08
N PRO A 303 -5.37 16.66 29.54
CA PRO A 303 -6.15 15.54 30.06
C PRO A 303 -5.40 14.22 29.83
N ARG A 304 -5.71 13.19 30.63
CA ARG A 304 -5.27 11.83 30.32
C ARG A 304 -5.86 11.42 28.95
N PRO A 305 -5.16 10.59 28.16
CA PRO A 305 -5.68 10.16 26.86
C PRO A 305 -7.06 9.54 27.00
N ASN A 306 -8.04 10.09 26.29
CA ASN A 306 -9.44 9.71 26.42
C ASN A 306 -10.18 10.00 25.11
N ALA A 307 -10.94 9.03 24.64
CA ALA A 307 -11.79 9.17 23.47
C ALA A 307 -13.13 8.44 23.66
N ARG A 308 -14.20 9.02 23.12
CA ARG A 308 -15.57 8.48 23.19
C ARG A 308 -16.09 8.15 21.80
N LEU A 309 -16.52 6.91 21.59
CA LEU A 309 -17.19 6.47 20.37
C LEU A 309 -18.54 7.20 20.22
N LEU A 310 -18.80 7.74 19.03
CA LEU A 310 -20.10 8.31 18.65
C LEU A 310 -20.88 7.36 17.76
N ALA A 311 -20.22 6.82 16.73
CA ALA A 311 -20.84 5.90 15.77
C ALA A 311 -19.77 4.98 15.17
N SER A 312 -20.20 3.81 14.72
CA SER A 312 -19.38 2.89 13.93
C SER A 312 -20.11 2.50 12.65
N HIS A 313 -19.37 2.36 11.56
CA HIS A 313 -19.88 1.79 10.33
C HIS A 313 -18.87 0.77 9.78
N ARG A 314 -19.37 -0.14 8.95
CA ARG A 314 -18.55 -1.18 8.35
C ARG A 314 -18.66 -1.08 6.84
N GLU A 315 -17.54 -0.76 6.22
CA GLU A 315 -17.39 -0.81 4.77
C GLU A 315 -16.85 -2.18 4.36
N THR A 316 -16.84 -2.46 3.06
CA THR A 316 -16.26 -3.71 2.54
C THR A 316 -14.81 -3.89 2.99
N THR A 317 -14.03 -2.81 3.02
CA THR A 317 -12.58 -2.90 3.19
C THR A 317 -12.03 -2.31 4.50
N TYR A 318 -12.88 -1.72 5.35
CA TYR A 318 -12.48 -1.20 6.65
C TYR A 318 -13.66 -1.06 7.61
N THR A 319 -13.35 -0.95 8.90
CA THR A 319 -14.31 -0.51 9.93
C THR A 319 -13.99 0.94 10.28
N GLY A 320 -14.99 1.82 10.17
CA GLY A 320 -14.91 3.23 10.53
C GLY A 320 -15.51 3.48 11.92
N ARG A 321 -14.81 4.26 12.75
CA ARG A 321 -15.25 4.69 14.08
C ARG A 321 -15.19 6.20 14.16
N LEU A 322 -16.36 6.84 14.20
CA LEU A 322 -16.48 8.27 14.46
C LEU A 322 -16.46 8.49 15.97
N MET A 323 -15.56 9.36 16.44
CA MET A 323 -15.29 9.53 17.86
C MET A 323 -15.02 10.98 18.23
N LEU A 324 -15.04 11.25 19.53
CA LEU A 324 -14.59 12.50 20.14
C LEU A 324 -13.33 12.22 20.96
N LEU A 325 -12.24 12.91 20.65
CA LEU A 325 -10.99 12.89 21.40
C LEU A 325 -10.98 14.05 22.40
N GLN A 326 -10.71 13.77 23.68
CA GLN A 326 -10.57 14.82 24.69
C GLN A 326 -9.24 15.55 24.50
N VAL A 327 -9.29 16.82 24.08
CA VAL A 327 -8.11 17.64 23.80
C VAL A 327 -7.79 18.63 24.92
N GLU A 328 -8.78 19.03 25.71
CA GLU A 328 -8.64 19.82 26.94
C GLU A 328 -9.59 19.22 28.02
N PRO A 329 -9.49 19.60 29.30
CA PRO A 329 -10.32 19.02 30.36
C PRO A 329 -11.83 19.02 30.07
N ASP A 330 -12.33 20.06 29.44
CA ASP A 330 -13.74 20.32 29.09
C ASP A 330 -13.98 20.34 27.58
N TYR A 331 -13.01 19.91 26.76
CA TYR A 331 -13.05 20.09 25.32
C TYR A 331 -12.70 18.87 24.51
N TRP A 332 -13.44 18.69 23.41
CA TRP A 332 -13.42 17.47 22.62
C TRP A 332 -13.34 17.79 21.13
N GLU A 333 -12.48 17.08 20.41
CA GLU A 333 -12.33 17.22 18.97
C GLU A 333 -12.83 15.97 18.24
N LYS A 334 -13.43 16.17 17.06
CA LYS A 334 -13.96 15.06 16.26
C LYS A 334 -12.81 14.37 15.52
N ILE A 335 -12.75 13.05 15.67
CA ILE A 335 -11.82 12.18 14.94
C ILE A 335 -12.58 11.04 14.27
N HIS A 336 -12.03 10.52 13.16
CA HIS A 336 -12.52 9.34 12.49
C HIS A 336 -11.40 8.32 12.32
N VAL A 337 -11.54 7.18 12.98
CA VAL A 337 -10.55 6.09 12.93
C VAL A 337 -11.03 5.02 11.95
N MET A 338 -10.26 4.82 10.89
CA MET A 338 -10.51 3.81 9.86
C MET A 338 -9.50 2.68 10.02
N THR A 339 -10.00 1.50 10.38
CA THR A 339 -9.17 0.31 10.59
C THR A 339 -9.37 -0.63 9.39
N PRO A 340 -8.33 -0.90 8.58
CA PRO A 340 -8.46 -1.74 7.39
C PRO A 340 -8.86 -3.16 7.76
N HIS A 341 -9.74 -3.76 6.96
CA HIS A 341 -10.05 -5.19 7.03
C HIS A 341 -8.93 -6.02 6.38
N GLY A 342 -8.95 -7.32 6.68
CA GLY A 342 -7.93 -8.25 6.24
C GLY A 342 -6.80 -8.36 7.28
N PRO A 343 -6.05 -9.47 7.29
CA PRO A 343 -4.86 -9.56 8.10
C PRO A 343 -3.78 -8.63 7.52
N HIS A 344 -3.40 -7.71 8.38
CA HIS A 344 -2.24 -6.85 8.22
C HIS A 344 -1.27 -7.23 9.32
N ALA A 345 0.02 -7.01 9.11
CA ALA A 345 0.98 -7.15 10.20
C ALA A 345 0.58 -6.19 11.33
N GLN A 346 0.23 -6.76 12.48
CA GLN A 346 -0.09 -5.99 13.68
C GLN A 346 1.18 -5.76 14.51
N PRO A 347 1.29 -4.63 15.22
CA PRO A 347 0.36 -3.49 15.19
C PRO A 347 0.41 -2.71 13.86
N LEU A 348 -0.69 -2.04 13.52
CA LEU A 348 -0.85 -1.32 12.24
C LEU A 348 -0.06 -0.01 12.21
N PRO A 349 0.76 0.26 11.17
CA PRO A 349 1.27 1.60 10.95
C PRO A 349 0.10 2.58 10.77
N VAL A 350 0.24 3.79 11.33
CA VAL A 350 -0.82 4.79 11.40
C VAL A 350 -0.55 5.92 10.43
N VAL A 351 -1.58 6.44 9.75
CA VAL A 351 -1.52 7.68 8.97
C VAL A 351 -2.57 8.65 9.50
N ILE A 352 -2.12 9.76 10.07
CA ILE A 352 -2.98 10.84 10.55
C ILE A 352 -3.28 11.81 9.39
N VAL A 353 -4.55 12.20 9.24
CA VAL A 353 -5.00 13.09 8.18
C VAL A 353 -5.73 14.30 8.77
N PRO A 354 -5.02 15.39 9.09
CA PRO A 354 -5.65 16.64 9.51
C PRO A 354 -6.39 17.33 8.37
N TYR A 355 -7.60 17.79 8.62
CA TYR A 355 -8.38 18.58 7.66
C TYR A 355 -9.44 19.47 8.34
N TYR A 356 -10.22 20.19 7.53
CA TYR A 356 -11.32 21.04 8.01
C TYR A 356 -12.45 20.25 8.68
N ASP A 357 -12.56 18.97 8.34
CA ASP A 357 -13.58 18.00 8.75
C ASP A 357 -12.98 16.59 8.69
N VAL A 358 -13.74 15.58 9.11
CA VAL A 358 -13.32 14.16 9.04
C VAL A 358 -13.88 13.42 7.81
N ASP A 359 -14.85 14.02 7.13
CA ASP A 359 -15.64 13.46 6.04
C ASP A 359 -14.85 13.43 4.73
N THR A 360 -14.23 14.55 4.36
CA THR A 360 -13.41 14.71 3.14
C THR A 360 -12.22 13.75 3.13
N PRO A 361 -11.40 13.65 4.20
CA PRO A 361 -10.36 12.62 4.30
C PRO A 361 -10.89 11.20 4.17
N ALA A 362 -12.07 10.92 4.77
CA ALA A 362 -12.66 9.59 4.77
C ALA A 362 -13.31 9.22 3.44
N GLY A 363 -13.72 10.20 2.62
CA GLY A 363 -14.54 9.97 1.43
C GLY A 363 -15.95 9.47 1.77
N THR A 364 -16.39 9.58 3.02
CA THR A 364 -17.68 9.09 3.50
C THR A 364 -18.41 10.22 4.19
N ASN A 365 -19.73 10.31 3.96
CA ASN A 365 -20.55 11.30 4.66
C ASN A 365 -20.80 10.84 6.10
N LEU A 366 -20.19 11.53 7.05
CA LEU A 366 -20.26 11.29 8.50
C LEU A 366 -21.11 12.37 9.19
N GLY A 367 -21.88 13.13 8.42
CA GLY A 367 -22.72 14.24 8.90
C GLY A 367 -21.97 15.57 9.07
N GLY A 368 -20.78 15.72 8.48
CA GLY A 368 -20.03 16.97 8.46
C GLY A 368 -20.54 17.98 7.43
N ARG A 369 -20.16 19.25 7.59
CA ARG A 369 -20.62 20.37 6.74
C ARG A 369 -20.04 20.35 5.32
N ASN A 370 -18.88 19.73 5.15
CA ASN A 370 -18.07 19.83 3.93
C ASN A 370 -17.83 18.47 3.27
N PHE A 371 -18.79 17.54 3.34
CA PHE A 371 -18.64 16.22 2.71
C PHE A 371 -18.32 16.37 1.20
N MET A 372 -17.25 15.67 0.79
CA MET A 372 -16.90 15.46 -0.60
C MET A 372 -16.97 13.96 -0.91
N PRO A 373 -17.52 13.56 -2.07
CA PRO A 373 -17.46 12.16 -2.50
C PRO A 373 -16.00 11.69 -2.61
N PRO A 374 -15.73 10.37 -2.53
CA PRO A 374 -14.39 9.82 -2.61
C PRO A 374 -13.60 10.34 -3.82
N GLY A 375 -12.35 10.75 -3.59
CA GLY A 375 -11.46 11.21 -4.66
C GLY A 375 -10.06 11.60 -4.17
N VAL A 376 -9.39 12.50 -4.89
CA VAL A 376 -8.00 12.92 -4.64
C VAL A 376 -7.74 13.59 -3.28
N ARG A 377 -8.78 13.94 -2.53
CA ARG A 377 -8.67 14.50 -1.16
C ARG A 377 -8.95 13.48 -0.06
N SER A 378 -9.37 12.27 -0.42
CA SER A 378 -9.72 11.21 0.53
C SER A 378 -8.48 10.46 1.03
N PHE A 379 -7.50 11.18 1.56
CA PHE A 379 -6.21 10.62 1.98
C PHE A 379 -6.34 9.54 3.07
N ALA A 380 -7.36 9.61 3.94
CA ALA A 380 -7.56 8.57 4.96
C ALA A 380 -8.06 7.26 4.31
N LEU A 381 -9.00 7.36 3.36
CA LEU A 381 -9.45 6.22 2.58
C LEU A 381 -8.31 5.61 1.74
N LEU A 382 -7.48 6.44 1.13
CA LEU A 382 -6.30 5.99 0.39
C LEU A 382 -5.29 5.31 1.30
N ALA A 383 -5.00 5.86 2.48
CA ALA A 383 -4.10 5.23 3.44
C ALA A 383 -4.61 3.84 3.89
N VAL A 384 -5.92 3.69 4.11
CA VAL A 384 -6.56 2.39 4.36
C VAL A 384 -6.37 1.41 3.19
N GLN A 385 -6.38 1.88 1.94
CA GLN A 385 -6.10 1.04 0.79
C GLN A 385 -4.66 0.52 0.78
N TYR A 386 -3.71 1.30 1.30
CA TYR A 386 -2.31 0.93 1.48
C TYR A 386 -2.04 0.09 2.76
N GLY A 387 -3.08 -0.30 3.50
CA GLY A 387 -2.98 -1.13 4.70
C GLY A 387 -2.67 -0.38 5.99
N PHE A 388 -2.80 0.95 5.99
CA PHE A 388 -2.63 1.77 7.20
C PHE A 388 -3.91 1.83 8.03
N MET A 389 -3.77 1.91 9.34
CA MET A 389 -4.79 2.57 10.15
C MET A 389 -4.79 4.05 9.79
N ALA A 390 -5.93 4.59 9.37
CA ALA A 390 -6.03 6.02 9.08
C ALA A 390 -6.83 6.74 10.15
N VAL A 391 -6.36 7.91 10.59
CA VAL A 391 -7.06 8.73 11.57
C VAL A 391 -7.27 10.13 11.02
N GLY A 392 -8.50 10.43 10.58
CA GLY A 392 -8.90 11.79 10.25
C GLY A 392 -9.11 12.61 11.52
N ILE A 393 -8.58 13.83 11.57
CA ILE A 393 -8.82 14.76 12.69
C ILE A 393 -9.21 16.13 12.15
N ARG A 394 -10.30 16.65 12.71
CA ARG A 394 -10.81 17.97 12.40
C ARG A 394 -9.96 19.06 13.06
N TRP A 395 -9.76 20.19 12.39
CA TRP A 395 -9.20 21.39 13.01
C TRP A 395 -10.13 21.96 14.10
N PHE A 396 -9.58 22.75 15.02
CA PHE A 396 -10.31 23.25 16.20
C PHE A 396 -11.52 24.16 15.90
N GLY A 397 -11.67 24.63 14.67
CA GLY A 397 -12.63 25.67 14.28
C GLY A 397 -14.06 25.36 14.72
N GLU A 398 -14.62 24.24 14.25
CA GLU A 398 -16.00 23.84 14.59
C GLU A 398 -16.18 23.38 16.04
N SER A 399 -15.09 23.21 16.79
CA SER A 399 -15.21 22.97 18.22
C SER A 399 -15.42 24.30 18.95
N TYR A 400 -14.74 25.36 18.50
CA TYR A 400 -14.66 26.69 19.14
C TYR A 400 -15.73 27.69 18.70
N GLY A 401 -16.53 27.40 17.68
CA GLY A 401 -17.62 28.26 17.26
C GLY A 401 -18.31 27.78 16.00
N GLU A 402 -19.35 28.49 15.60
CA GLU A 402 -20.14 28.20 14.40
C GLU A 402 -19.43 28.64 13.10
N GLY A 403 -18.47 29.56 13.21
CA GLY A 403 -17.66 30.07 12.10
C GLY A 403 -16.22 30.39 12.50
N TYR A 404 -15.37 30.69 11.50
CA TYR A 404 -13.93 30.79 11.69
C TYR A 404 -13.55 31.95 12.62
N THR A 405 -14.20 33.11 12.44
CA THR A 405 -13.97 34.31 13.25
C THR A 405 -14.32 34.07 14.72
N GLU A 406 -15.48 33.48 14.99
CA GLU A 406 -15.94 33.15 16.34
C GLU A 406 -15.00 32.13 16.98
N ALA A 407 -14.65 31.07 16.25
CA ALA A 407 -13.77 30.03 16.76
C ALA A 407 -12.40 30.59 17.19
N VAL A 408 -11.81 31.47 16.37
CA VAL A 408 -10.53 32.10 16.73
C VAL A 408 -10.70 33.11 17.86
N ALA A 409 -11.80 33.86 17.91
CA ALA A 409 -12.06 34.79 19.01
C ALA A 409 -12.17 34.02 20.34
N ASN A 410 -12.91 32.92 20.37
CA ASN A 410 -13.06 32.06 21.55
C ASN A 410 -11.73 31.40 21.94
N LEU A 411 -10.92 30.96 20.96
CA LEU A 411 -9.57 30.47 21.22
C LEU A 411 -8.71 31.55 21.90
N LYS A 412 -8.72 32.79 21.39
CA LYS A 412 -7.93 33.90 21.96
C LYS A 412 -8.41 34.33 23.35
N LEU A 413 -9.72 34.34 23.58
CA LEU A 413 -10.29 34.65 24.91
C LEU A 413 -9.87 33.61 25.94
N ARG A 414 -9.90 32.33 25.57
CA ARG A 414 -9.55 31.22 26.46
C ARG A 414 -8.03 31.06 26.64
N HIS A 415 -7.29 31.18 25.55
CA HIS A 415 -5.85 30.91 25.46
C HIS A 415 -5.13 32.05 24.74
N PRO A 416 -5.01 33.26 25.34
CA PRO A 416 -4.44 34.44 24.69
C PRO A 416 -2.98 34.26 24.22
N GLY A 417 -2.26 33.31 24.82
CA GLY A 417 -0.91 32.93 24.42
C GLY A 417 -0.81 32.04 23.18
N ALA A 418 -1.89 31.35 22.78
CA ALA A 418 -1.88 30.38 21.69
C ALA A 418 -2.24 31.00 20.33
N THR A 419 -1.54 30.59 19.28
CA THR A 419 -2.01 30.77 17.90
C THR A 419 -2.91 29.61 17.49
N GLY A 420 -3.62 29.71 16.36
CA GLY A 420 -4.41 28.60 15.86
C GLY A 420 -3.55 27.39 15.46
N LEU A 421 -2.34 27.63 14.93
CA LEU A 421 -1.36 26.56 14.70
C LEU A 421 -0.78 26.00 16.01
N GLY A 422 -0.64 26.83 17.06
CA GLY A 422 -0.26 26.38 18.40
C GLY A 422 -1.32 25.47 19.02
N LYS A 423 -2.60 25.84 18.87
CA LYS A 423 -3.74 25.00 19.24
C LYS A 423 -3.75 23.69 18.47
N TRP A 424 -3.51 23.72 17.17
CA TRP A 424 -3.41 22.49 16.38
C TRP A 424 -2.25 21.58 16.86
N VAL A 425 -1.05 22.12 17.07
CA VAL A 425 0.09 21.32 17.57
C VAL A 425 -0.24 20.67 18.92
N TRP A 426 -0.99 21.37 19.77
CA TRP A 426 -1.53 20.80 21.00
C TRP A 426 -2.48 19.63 20.73
N ASP A 427 -3.46 19.78 19.84
CA ASP A 427 -4.44 18.73 19.50
C ASP A 427 -3.78 17.50 18.88
N ALA A 428 -2.82 17.72 17.98
CA ALA A 428 -2.01 16.66 17.39
C ALA A 428 -1.27 15.85 18.46
N ARG A 429 -0.72 16.52 19.49
CA ARG A 429 -0.08 15.85 20.63
C ARG A 429 -1.08 15.01 21.42
N ARG A 430 -2.28 15.52 21.68
CA ARG A 430 -3.34 14.75 22.37
C ARG A 430 -3.76 13.53 21.57
N LEU A 431 -3.83 13.65 20.25
CA LEU A 431 -4.11 12.52 19.37
C LEU A 431 -3.01 11.47 19.42
N LEU A 432 -1.74 11.89 19.37
CA LEU A 432 -0.59 10.98 19.49
C LEU A 432 -0.56 10.28 20.86
N ASP A 433 -0.81 11.02 21.96
CA ASP A 433 -0.89 10.46 23.31
C ASP A 433 -1.98 9.39 23.41
N TRP A 434 -3.09 9.56 22.67
CA TRP A 434 -4.17 8.57 22.60
C TRP A 434 -3.86 7.39 21.69
N ILE A 435 -3.24 7.61 20.53
CA ILE A 435 -2.79 6.53 19.63
C ILE A 435 -1.81 5.58 20.35
N GLU A 436 -0.92 6.11 21.20
CA GLU A 436 0.00 5.29 22.01
C GLU A 436 -0.71 4.34 22.98
N THR A 437 -1.98 4.60 23.31
CA THR A 437 -2.80 3.70 24.15
C THR A 437 -3.49 2.59 23.37
N MET A 438 -3.49 2.65 22.03
CA MET A 438 -4.18 1.68 21.18
C MET A 438 -3.28 0.48 20.88
N PRO A 439 -3.59 -0.74 21.35
CA PRO A 439 -2.77 -1.92 21.09
C PRO A 439 -2.72 -2.31 19.61
N GLU A 440 -3.75 -1.94 18.83
CA GLU A 440 -3.79 -2.19 17.39
C GLU A 440 -2.96 -1.18 16.56
N ALA A 441 -2.45 -0.11 17.17
CA ALA A 441 -1.69 0.95 16.49
C ALA A 441 -0.19 0.83 16.76
N ASP A 442 0.62 0.92 15.71
CA ASP A 442 2.08 0.93 15.84
C ASP A 442 2.56 2.36 16.09
N ALA A 443 2.74 2.68 17.37
CA ALA A 443 3.23 3.99 17.80
C ALA A 443 4.64 4.33 17.29
N THR A 444 5.40 3.36 16.78
CA THR A 444 6.73 3.59 16.19
C THR A 444 6.68 3.91 14.70
N ARG A 445 5.51 3.83 14.07
CA ARG A 445 5.31 4.04 12.62
C ARG A 445 4.07 4.91 12.37
N ILE A 446 4.21 6.20 12.64
CA ILE A 446 3.14 7.19 12.48
C ILE A 446 3.48 8.16 11.34
N GLY A 447 2.73 8.08 10.25
CA GLY A 447 2.71 9.07 9.18
C GLY A 447 1.72 10.19 9.42
N MET A 448 1.93 11.34 8.78
CA MET A 448 0.92 12.38 8.68
C MET A 448 0.86 12.97 7.27
N ILE A 449 -0.35 13.18 6.74
CA ILE A 449 -0.57 13.83 5.46
C ILE A 449 -1.77 14.75 5.50
N GLY A 450 -1.64 15.93 4.93
CA GLY A 450 -2.78 16.82 4.75
C GLY A 450 -2.60 17.77 3.57
N HIS A 451 -3.71 18.37 3.15
CA HIS A 451 -3.77 19.29 2.03
C HIS A 451 -4.23 20.68 2.46
N SER A 452 -3.60 21.73 1.92
CA SER A 452 -3.91 23.14 2.23
C SER A 452 -3.74 23.44 3.73
N LEU A 453 -4.80 23.79 4.46
CA LEU A 453 -4.81 23.85 5.93
C LEU A 453 -4.21 22.57 6.54
N GLY A 454 -4.63 21.39 6.08
CA GLY A 454 -4.09 20.11 6.51
C GLY A 454 -2.60 19.95 6.23
N GLY A 455 -2.11 20.56 5.14
CA GLY A 455 -0.69 20.59 4.79
C GLY A 455 0.13 21.43 5.77
N LYS A 456 -0.38 22.61 6.15
CA LYS A 456 0.21 23.47 7.20
C LYS A 456 0.20 22.75 8.54
N MET A 457 -0.94 22.15 8.90
CA MET A 457 -1.09 21.33 10.11
C MET A 457 -0.05 20.21 10.15
N THR A 458 0.13 19.49 9.04
CA THR A 458 1.12 18.41 8.93
C THR A 458 2.56 18.91 9.15
N LEU A 459 2.94 20.02 8.49
CA LEU A 459 4.28 20.60 8.61
C LEU A 459 4.62 20.95 10.08
N TYR A 460 3.69 21.64 10.75
CA TYR A 460 3.89 22.10 12.12
C TYR A 460 3.87 20.96 13.13
N ALA A 461 2.93 20.02 13.02
CA ALA A 461 2.88 18.88 13.92
C ALA A 461 4.14 18.00 13.78
N ALA A 462 4.55 17.69 12.54
CA ALA A 462 5.76 16.91 12.28
C ALA A 462 7.00 17.59 12.85
N ALA A 463 7.16 18.91 12.71
CA ALA A 463 8.29 19.63 13.29
C ALA A 463 8.30 19.58 14.83
N MET A 464 7.14 19.77 15.44
CA MET A 464 7.00 19.96 16.88
C MET A 464 6.84 18.67 17.68
N ASP A 465 6.54 17.53 17.05
CA ASP A 465 6.47 16.22 17.70
C ASP A 465 7.26 15.14 16.92
N PRO A 466 8.31 14.55 17.53
CA PRO A 466 9.14 13.55 16.87
C PRO A 466 8.44 12.19 16.65
N ARG A 467 7.30 11.92 17.30
CA ARG A 467 6.54 10.66 17.14
C ARG A 467 5.97 10.50 15.73
N ILE A 468 5.76 11.60 15.00
CA ILE A 468 5.40 11.57 13.57
C ILE A 468 6.65 11.18 12.78
N THR A 469 6.76 9.92 12.38
CA THR A 469 7.97 9.36 11.76
C THR A 469 8.09 9.67 10.28
N ALA A 470 7.01 10.03 9.57
CA ALA A 470 7.04 10.48 8.18
C ALA A 470 5.93 11.51 7.92
N ALA A 471 6.17 12.49 7.05
CA ALA A 471 5.18 13.53 6.76
C ALA A 471 5.08 13.87 5.27
N VAL A 472 3.86 14.18 4.82
CA VAL A 472 3.58 14.73 3.49
C VAL A 472 2.71 15.98 3.63
N SER A 473 3.27 17.15 3.30
CA SER A 473 2.51 18.39 3.26
C SER A 473 2.13 18.71 1.81
N SER A 474 0.85 18.65 1.48
CA SER A 474 0.34 18.98 0.15
C SER A 474 -0.21 20.41 0.12
N GLU A 475 0.38 21.24 -0.74
CA GLU A 475 0.01 22.65 -0.94
C GLU A 475 -0.15 23.46 0.37
N PRO A 476 0.75 23.32 1.37
CA PRO A 476 0.70 24.19 2.55
C PRO A 476 0.96 25.66 2.20
N GLY A 477 1.62 25.93 1.08
CA GLY A 477 2.39 27.14 0.83
C GLY A 477 3.54 27.20 1.82
N ILE A 478 4.70 26.62 1.51
CA ILE A 478 5.74 26.43 2.51
C ILE A 478 6.35 27.73 3.02
N GLY A 479 6.35 28.81 2.24
CA GLY A 479 6.99 30.07 2.63
C GLY A 479 6.05 31.04 3.34
N LEU A 480 6.54 31.70 4.39
CA LEU A 480 5.81 32.80 5.03
C LEU A 480 5.56 33.97 4.09
N ALA A 481 6.48 34.24 3.17
CA ALA A 481 6.44 35.42 2.29
C ALA A 481 5.47 35.32 1.10
N PHE A 482 4.94 34.13 0.79
CA PHE A 482 4.08 33.92 -0.38
C PHE A 482 2.88 33.01 -0.09
N SER A 483 2.56 32.78 1.18
CA SER A 483 1.36 32.09 1.62
C SER A 483 0.68 32.85 2.75
N ASN A 484 -0.57 32.51 3.02
CA ASN A 484 -1.48 33.22 3.92
C ASN A 484 -1.30 32.88 5.41
N TYR A 485 -0.07 32.75 5.92
CA TYR A 485 0.14 32.42 7.35
C TYR A 485 -0.26 33.55 8.30
N ASP A 486 -0.42 34.77 7.78
CA ASP A 486 -0.92 35.93 8.52
C ASP A 486 -2.44 35.94 8.67
N ASP A 487 -3.17 34.98 8.07
CA ASP A 487 -4.58 34.77 8.40
C ASP A 487 -4.73 34.46 9.90
N TYR A 488 -5.76 35.04 10.50
CA TYR A 488 -5.91 35.10 11.95
C TYR A 488 -6.12 33.74 12.63
N TRP A 489 -6.51 32.70 11.87
CA TRP A 489 -6.61 31.32 12.35
C TRP A 489 -5.30 30.51 12.25
N TYR A 490 -4.23 31.07 11.69
CA TYR A 490 -2.89 30.48 11.69
C TYR A 490 -2.00 31.14 12.75
N LEU A 491 -1.11 32.06 12.32
CA LEU A 491 -0.22 32.85 13.18
C LEU A 491 -0.76 34.28 13.38
N GLY A 492 -1.62 34.76 12.49
CA GLY A 492 -2.18 36.11 12.55
C GLY A 492 -1.09 37.20 12.47
N GLU A 493 -1.29 38.28 13.20
CA GLU A 493 -0.37 39.42 13.25
C GLU A 493 1.05 39.05 13.74
N ARG A 494 1.22 37.91 14.41
CA ARG A 494 2.54 37.45 14.88
C ARG A 494 3.53 37.22 13.74
N VAL A 495 3.05 36.93 12.51
CA VAL A 495 3.92 36.81 11.33
C VAL A 495 4.74 38.08 11.11
N ARG A 496 4.16 39.25 11.42
CA ARG A 496 4.77 40.56 11.18
C ARG A 496 5.82 40.95 12.24
N THR A 497 5.88 40.22 13.35
CA THR A 497 6.78 40.49 14.47
C THR A 497 7.85 39.42 14.67
N LEU A 498 7.96 38.47 13.73
CA LEU A 498 8.99 37.43 13.78
C LEU A 498 10.39 38.01 13.64
N GLU A 499 11.36 37.39 14.31
CA GLU A 499 12.78 37.73 14.18
C GLU A 499 13.22 37.65 12.70
N PRO A 500 14.03 38.60 12.19
CA PRO A 500 14.52 38.55 10.81
C PRO A 500 15.16 37.20 10.46
N GLY A 501 14.79 36.65 9.30
CA GLY A 501 15.28 35.34 8.83
C GLY A 501 14.50 34.13 9.35
N THR A 502 13.46 34.33 10.18
CA THR A 502 12.51 33.27 10.55
C THR A 502 11.68 32.86 9.34
N ASP A 503 11.76 31.59 8.95
CA ASP A 503 10.87 30.99 7.95
C ASP A 503 10.81 29.45 8.14
N HIS A 504 10.00 28.76 7.35
CA HIS A 504 9.70 27.34 7.58
C HIS A 504 10.82 26.36 7.18
N HIS A 505 11.94 26.82 6.63
CA HIS A 505 13.14 25.96 6.51
C HIS A 505 13.64 25.55 7.90
N GLU A 506 13.41 26.37 8.93
CA GLU A 506 13.67 26.03 10.34
C GLU A 506 12.78 24.87 10.82
N LEU A 507 11.52 24.80 10.38
CA LEU A 507 10.63 23.67 10.69
C LEU A 507 11.12 22.39 10.01
N LEU A 508 11.59 22.47 8.76
CA LEU A 508 12.21 21.33 8.07
C LEU A 508 13.47 20.83 8.81
N ALA A 509 14.24 21.74 9.43
CA ALA A 509 15.37 21.39 10.30
C ALA A 509 14.92 20.57 11.53
N LEU A 510 13.76 20.92 12.11
CA LEU A 510 13.17 20.18 13.23
C LEU A 510 12.58 18.83 12.81
N ILE A 511 12.29 18.62 11.53
CA ILE A 511 11.83 17.34 10.98
C ILE A 511 13.02 16.42 10.69
N ALA A 512 14.10 16.97 10.11
CA ALA A 512 15.29 16.21 9.72
C ALA A 512 15.82 15.31 10.86
N PRO A 513 16.25 14.07 10.58
CA PRO A 513 16.32 13.44 9.28
C PRO A 513 15.10 12.58 8.97
N ARG A 514 13.93 12.82 9.60
CA ARG A 514 12.72 12.03 9.34
C ARG A 514 12.15 12.35 7.95
N PRO A 515 11.58 11.37 7.23
CA PRO A 515 10.99 11.56 5.92
C PRO A 515 10.01 12.74 5.83
N PHE A 516 10.29 13.69 4.94
CA PHE A 516 9.39 14.81 4.62
C PHE A 516 9.23 14.97 3.10
N LEU A 517 7.97 15.00 2.64
CA LEU A 517 7.63 15.32 1.26
C LEU A 517 6.77 16.58 1.20
N LEU A 518 7.19 17.53 0.36
CA LEU A 518 6.33 18.62 -0.10
C LEU A 518 5.64 18.21 -1.40
N ILE A 519 4.36 18.54 -1.55
CA ILE A 519 3.66 18.49 -2.84
C ILE A 519 3.14 19.89 -3.12
N GLY A 520 3.42 20.40 -4.31
CA GLY A 520 2.99 21.72 -4.80
C GLY A 520 2.32 21.63 -6.16
N GLY A 521 1.65 22.71 -6.53
CA GLY A 521 0.74 22.78 -7.67
C GLY A 521 0.71 24.12 -8.37
N ASP A 522 1.62 25.05 -8.07
CA ASP A 522 1.67 26.44 -8.54
C ASP A 522 0.53 27.34 -8.04
N SER A 523 -0.18 26.93 -6.98
CA SER A 523 -1.16 27.80 -6.31
C SER A 523 -0.62 28.35 -4.99
N SER A 524 -0.33 27.47 -4.02
CA SER A 524 0.28 27.86 -2.74
C SER A 524 1.79 27.57 -2.72
N ASP A 525 2.21 26.46 -3.31
CA ASP A 525 3.61 26.10 -3.51
C ASP A 525 3.97 26.13 -5.00
N ASN A 526 5.17 26.63 -5.31
CA ASN A 526 5.67 26.77 -6.67
C ASN A 526 7.16 26.44 -6.72
N ASP A 527 7.85 26.74 -7.81
CA ASP A 527 9.27 26.43 -7.95
C ASP A 527 10.15 27.10 -6.86
N ARG A 528 9.74 28.24 -6.28
CA ARG A 528 10.46 28.88 -5.15
C ARG A 528 10.47 28.01 -3.89
N SER A 529 9.55 27.06 -3.74
CA SER A 529 9.52 26.13 -2.61
C SER A 529 10.75 25.22 -2.57
N TRP A 530 11.46 25.04 -3.70
CA TRP A 530 12.77 24.35 -3.72
C TRP A 530 13.83 25.01 -2.84
N LEU A 531 13.78 26.33 -2.61
CA LEU A 531 14.74 27.02 -1.74
C LEU A 531 14.70 26.47 -0.31
N TYR A 532 13.52 26.10 0.18
CA TYR A 532 13.32 25.51 1.51
C TYR A 532 13.86 24.08 1.59
N ILE A 533 13.59 23.29 0.54
CA ILE A 533 14.12 21.94 0.41
C ILE A 533 15.66 21.97 0.35
N ASN A 534 16.22 22.88 -0.44
CA ASN A 534 17.66 23.10 -0.54
C ASN A 534 18.30 23.53 0.78
N ALA A 535 17.61 24.35 1.57
CA ALA A 535 18.10 24.73 2.90
C ALA A 535 18.21 23.53 3.85
N ALA A 536 17.25 22.60 3.81
CA ALA A 536 17.20 21.45 4.71
C ALA A 536 18.05 20.26 4.24
N ARG A 537 18.26 20.08 2.93
CA ARG A 537 19.03 18.96 2.33
C ARG A 537 20.38 18.66 2.99
N PRO A 538 21.23 19.64 3.32
CA PRO A 538 22.50 19.38 3.99
C PRO A 538 22.35 18.61 5.32
N LEU A 539 21.27 18.85 6.07
CA LEU A 539 21.00 18.15 7.33
C LEU A 539 20.67 16.67 7.09
N TYR A 540 19.91 16.37 6.03
CA TYR A 540 19.59 15.01 5.62
C TYR A 540 20.80 14.26 5.09
N ALA A 541 21.64 14.93 4.28
CA ALA A 541 22.90 14.38 3.78
C ALA A 541 23.88 14.07 4.93
N ALA A 542 24.04 14.98 5.89
CA ALA A 542 24.88 14.78 7.07
C ALA A 542 24.41 13.60 7.95
N ALA A 543 23.10 13.31 7.95
CA ALA A 543 22.53 12.16 8.63
C ALA A 543 22.57 10.85 7.81
N GLY A 544 23.20 10.86 6.62
CA GLY A 544 23.27 9.69 5.72
C GLY A 544 21.91 9.29 5.11
N ARG A 545 20.98 10.24 5.00
CA ARG A 545 19.59 10.01 4.56
C ARG A 545 19.12 11.03 3.50
N PRO A 546 19.87 11.28 2.42
CA PRO A 546 19.56 12.33 1.46
C PRO A 546 18.20 12.13 0.74
N GLU A 547 17.70 10.91 0.63
CA GLU A 547 16.42 10.57 -0.01
C GLU A 547 15.20 10.73 0.92
N GLN A 548 15.39 11.17 2.18
CA GLN A 548 14.30 11.38 3.14
C GLN A 548 13.74 12.82 3.12
N ILE A 549 14.11 13.63 2.13
CA ILE A 549 13.42 14.90 1.86
C ILE A 549 13.12 15.03 0.38
N GLY A 550 11.91 15.43 -0.01
CA GLY A 550 11.53 15.54 -1.42
C GLY A 550 10.55 16.66 -1.70
N TYR A 551 10.43 17.03 -2.98
CA TYR A 551 9.41 17.95 -3.46
C TYR A 551 8.93 17.56 -4.86
N VAL A 552 7.61 17.47 -5.01
CA VAL A 552 6.91 17.27 -6.29
C VAL A 552 6.06 18.49 -6.57
N ASN A 553 6.33 19.20 -7.66
CA ASN A 553 5.45 20.26 -8.17
C ASN A 553 4.67 19.76 -9.40
N HIS A 554 3.37 19.52 -9.24
CA HIS A 554 2.51 19.04 -10.31
C HIS A 554 1.98 20.15 -11.23
N ARG A 555 2.06 21.43 -10.82
CA ARG A 555 1.70 22.59 -11.66
C ARG A 555 0.27 22.60 -12.21
N LYS A 556 -0.70 22.07 -11.44
CA LYS A 556 -2.12 21.95 -11.86
C LYS A 556 -3.09 22.73 -10.95
N GLY A 557 -2.61 23.73 -10.26
CA GLY A 557 -3.36 24.54 -9.31
C GLY A 557 -3.45 23.89 -7.93
N HIS A 558 -4.40 24.37 -7.12
CA HIS A 558 -4.46 24.03 -5.70
C HIS A 558 -4.87 22.57 -5.45
N THR A 559 -5.77 21.99 -6.25
CA THR A 559 -6.25 20.63 -6.00
C THR A 559 -5.17 19.60 -6.36
N PRO A 560 -4.88 18.62 -5.47
CA PRO A 560 -3.94 17.54 -5.77
C PRO A 560 -4.37 16.77 -7.01
N THR A 561 -3.41 16.35 -7.84
CA THR A 561 -3.71 15.47 -8.97
C THR A 561 -3.70 14.02 -8.52
N PRO A 562 -4.40 13.13 -9.24
CA PRO A 562 -4.31 11.69 -9.00
C PRO A 562 -2.86 11.17 -8.91
N GLU A 563 -1.95 11.67 -9.76
CA GLU A 563 -0.52 11.31 -9.75
C GLU A 563 0.22 11.82 -8.53
N SER A 564 -0.03 13.06 -8.08
CA SER A 564 0.62 13.60 -6.88
C SER A 564 0.16 12.88 -5.62
N VAL A 565 -1.11 12.49 -5.56
CA VAL A 565 -1.68 11.67 -4.49
C VAL A 565 -1.04 10.28 -4.45
N LYS A 566 -0.84 9.64 -5.61
CA LYS A 566 -0.12 8.37 -5.70
C LYS A 566 1.30 8.50 -5.13
N LEU A 567 2.05 9.51 -5.57
CA LEU A 567 3.41 9.76 -5.07
C LEU A 567 3.44 10.01 -3.56
N ALA A 568 2.42 10.68 -3.01
CA ALA A 568 2.26 10.89 -1.58
C ALA A 568 2.07 9.57 -0.80
N MET A 569 1.21 8.69 -1.30
CA MET A 569 0.96 7.39 -0.67
C MET A 569 2.16 6.47 -0.80
N GLU A 570 2.85 6.46 -1.95
CA GLU A 570 4.09 5.69 -2.14
C GLU A 570 5.21 6.17 -1.20
N TRP A 571 5.29 7.47 -0.93
CA TRP A 571 6.22 8.03 0.05
C TRP A 571 5.94 7.50 1.46
N LEU A 572 4.69 7.61 1.92
CA LEU A 572 4.29 7.09 3.24
C LEU A 572 4.50 5.58 3.32
N HIS A 573 4.13 4.84 2.27
CA HIS A 573 4.35 3.40 2.17
C HIS A 573 5.83 3.05 2.33
N ARG A 574 6.73 3.69 1.58
CA ARG A 574 8.17 3.43 1.64
C ARG A 574 8.76 3.52 3.04
N PHE A 575 8.27 4.47 3.85
CA PHE A 575 8.86 4.80 5.14
C PHE A 575 8.10 4.26 6.36
N LEU A 576 6.87 3.79 6.19
CA LEU A 576 6.05 3.21 7.25
C LEU A 576 5.91 1.68 7.12
N THR A 577 6.31 1.09 6.01
CA THR A 577 6.37 -0.37 5.84
C THR A 577 7.82 -0.86 5.82
N ARG A 578 8.05 -2.07 6.33
CA ARG A 578 9.39 -2.68 6.44
C ARG A 578 9.67 -3.58 5.23
#